data_AF-A0A3M1JMK5-F1
#
_entry.id   AF-A0A3M1JMK5-F1
#
_cell.length_a   1.000
_cell.length_b   1.000
_cell.length_c   1.000
_cell.angle_alpha   90.00
_cell.angle_beta   90.00
_cell.angle_gamma   90.00
#
_symmetry.space_group_name_H-M   'P 1'
#
loop_
_entity.id
_entity.type
_entity.pdbx_description
1 polymer ?
#
loop_
_entity_poly.entity_id
_entity_poly.type
_entity_poly.pdbx_seq_one_letter_code
_entity_poly.pdbx_strand_id
1 'polypeptide(L)'
;MRLKQELRLATVIYGGASLAVYMHGVIKELHKLVRASKLLHNAHYALDDYRDADSEAVYLAILRKISDASDLRVVIDVVTGASAGAVNGVMLAKALAQDLSLDAQTRLWLDAADIDQLAAGDAGPWSRWYLRPVDRLIPLLLPKRLRSDEETRAKLHRLTRAPWLRAPLSGRRLTGHLLDALASMNASRVWPDSSLIPYGQRLDFYASITDLEGYPRPLWLGDDSEAIEREHGVL
;
A
#
# COMPACT_ATOMS: atom_id res chain seq x y z
N MET A 1 -8.50 -39.39 -10.91
CA MET A 1 -8.77 -38.53 -9.74
C MET A 1 -7.73 -37.42 -9.75
N ARG A 2 -8.11 -36.15 -9.94
CA ARG A 2 -7.14 -35.03 -9.93
C ARG A 2 -6.68 -34.80 -8.49
N LEU A 3 -5.37 -34.60 -8.29
CA LEU A 3 -4.81 -34.23 -6.99
C LEU A 3 -5.33 -32.85 -6.61
N LYS A 4 -5.96 -32.74 -5.43
CA LYS A 4 -6.37 -31.45 -4.87
C LYS A 4 -5.20 -30.85 -4.11
N GLN A 5 -4.79 -29.64 -4.49
CA GLN A 5 -3.65 -28.95 -3.90
C GLN A 5 -4.07 -27.52 -3.54
N GLU A 6 -3.62 -27.05 -2.37
CA GLU A 6 -3.82 -25.66 -1.93
C GLU A 6 -2.44 -25.00 -1.79
N LEU A 7 -2.20 -23.98 -2.60
CA LEU A 7 -1.03 -23.10 -2.48
C LEU A 7 -1.38 -21.96 -1.53
N ARG A 8 -0.72 -21.94 -0.36
CA ARG A 8 -0.85 -20.89 0.65
C ARG A 8 0.31 -19.93 0.57
N LEU A 9 -0.02 -18.65 0.53
CA LEU A 9 0.94 -17.57 0.40
C LEU A 9 0.92 -16.69 1.65
N ALA A 10 2.09 -16.54 2.27
CA ALA A 10 2.35 -15.53 3.26
C ALA A 10 3.03 -14.33 2.58
N THR A 11 2.43 -13.15 2.68
CA THR A 11 2.90 -11.93 2.00
C THR A 11 3.58 -10.97 2.99
N VAL A 12 4.78 -10.51 2.66
CA VAL A 12 5.52 -9.49 3.42
C VAL A 12 5.69 -8.24 2.58
N ILE A 13 5.11 -7.12 3.04
CA ILE A 13 5.12 -5.84 2.33
C ILE A 13 6.02 -4.87 3.09
N TYR A 14 7.28 -4.81 2.68
CA TYR A 14 8.26 -3.87 3.24
C TYR A 14 7.82 -2.42 3.06
N GLY A 15 8.10 -1.56 4.03
CA GLY A 15 7.70 -0.16 4.01
C GLY A 15 8.55 0.72 3.08
N GLY A 16 8.07 1.94 2.86
CA GLY A 16 8.73 2.97 2.05
C GLY A 16 7.74 3.85 1.30
N ALA A 17 7.71 5.15 1.60
CA ALA A 17 6.74 6.08 1.00
C ALA A 17 6.90 6.18 -0.53
N SER A 18 8.14 6.17 -1.05
CA SER A 18 8.45 6.21 -2.48
C SER A 18 8.02 4.95 -3.24
N LEU A 19 7.76 3.86 -2.54
CA LEU A 19 7.42 2.55 -3.11
C LEU A 19 5.93 2.21 -2.89
N ALA A 20 5.15 3.06 -2.24
CA ALA A 20 3.75 2.77 -1.88
C ALA A 20 2.88 2.41 -3.10
N VAL A 21 3.05 3.12 -4.22
CA VAL A 21 2.35 2.86 -5.49
C VAL A 21 2.81 1.55 -6.13
N TYR A 22 4.10 1.24 -6.03
CA TYR A 22 4.64 -0.03 -6.53
C TYR A 22 4.10 -1.23 -5.74
N MET A 23 4.15 -1.15 -4.40
CA MET A 23 3.57 -2.16 -3.51
C MET A 23 2.08 -2.38 -3.82
N HIS A 24 1.34 -1.29 -4.04
CA HIS A 24 -0.05 -1.33 -4.45
C HIS A 24 -0.26 -2.14 -5.75
N GLY A 25 0.57 -1.90 -6.76
CA GLY A 25 0.54 -2.68 -8.01
C GLY A 25 0.75 -4.17 -7.76
N VAL A 26 1.73 -4.54 -6.94
CA VAL A 26 2.02 -5.95 -6.60
C VAL A 26 0.86 -6.60 -5.85
N ILE A 27 0.26 -5.93 -4.85
CA ILE A 27 -0.87 -6.51 -4.12
C ILE A 27 -2.12 -6.64 -5.00
N LYS A 28 -2.32 -5.77 -6.01
CA LYS A 28 -3.41 -5.93 -6.99
C LYS A 28 -3.24 -7.21 -7.78
N GLU A 29 -2.03 -7.52 -8.22
CA GLU A 29 -1.75 -8.75 -8.96
C GLU A 29 -1.95 -10.00 -8.10
N LEU A 30 -1.50 -9.98 -6.84
CA LEU A 30 -1.76 -11.05 -5.88
C LEU A 30 -3.27 -11.24 -5.63
N HIS A 31 -4.01 -10.15 -5.48
CA HIS A 31 -5.45 -10.16 -5.31
C HIS A 31 -6.16 -10.78 -6.53
N LYS A 32 -5.81 -10.35 -7.75
CA LYS A 32 -6.33 -10.90 -9.01
C LYS A 32 -6.01 -12.39 -9.16
N LEU A 33 -4.84 -12.85 -8.72
CA LEU A 33 -4.49 -14.28 -8.72
C LEU A 33 -5.43 -15.10 -7.82
N VAL A 34 -5.66 -14.65 -6.58
CA VAL A 34 -6.58 -15.33 -5.65
C VAL A 34 -8.02 -15.32 -6.19
N ARG A 35 -8.46 -14.19 -6.77
CA ARG A 35 -9.75 -14.09 -7.44
C ARG A 35 -9.89 -15.06 -8.61
N ALA A 36 -8.90 -15.11 -9.50
CA ALA A 36 -8.86 -16.06 -10.61
C ALA A 36 -8.97 -17.50 -10.11
N SER A 37 -8.29 -17.84 -9.00
CA SER A 37 -8.43 -19.16 -8.38
C SER A 37 -9.86 -19.41 -7.90
N LYS A 38 -10.51 -18.45 -7.23
CA LYS A 38 -11.91 -18.60 -6.81
C LYS A 38 -12.86 -18.77 -7.99
N LEU A 39 -12.70 -17.98 -9.06
CA LEU A 39 -13.52 -18.05 -10.26
C LEU A 39 -13.40 -19.41 -10.95
N LEU A 40 -12.20 -20.00 -10.96
CA LEU A 40 -11.98 -21.34 -11.49
C LEU A 40 -12.78 -22.41 -10.74
N HIS A 41 -12.88 -22.30 -9.42
CA HIS A 41 -13.59 -23.26 -8.57
C HIS A 41 -15.09 -23.00 -8.43
N ASN A 42 -15.55 -21.77 -8.64
CA ASN A 42 -16.95 -21.38 -8.51
C ASN A 42 -17.45 -20.64 -9.76
N ALA A 43 -17.81 -21.40 -10.80
CA ALA A 43 -18.28 -20.87 -12.09
C ALA A 43 -19.52 -19.95 -12.00
N HIS A 44 -20.33 -20.06 -10.93
CA HIS A 44 -21.49 -19.20 -10.71
C HIS A 44 -21.13 -17.72 -10.46
N TYR A 45 -19.89 -17.41 -10.05
CA TYR A 45 -19.46 -16.02 -9.80
C TYR A 45 -19.01 -15.27 -11.06
N ALA A 46 -18.81 -15.96 -12.18
CA ALA A 46 -18.24 -15.36 -13.39
C ALA A 46 -19.25 -14.57 -14.25
N LEU A 47 -20.56 -14.69 -13.98
CA LEU A 47 -21.59 -14.16 -14.86
C LEU A 47 -22.02 -12.72 -14.53
N ASP A 48 -21.84 -12.25 -13.28
CA ASP A 48 -22.35 -10.94 -12.81
C ASP A 48 -21.26 -10.02 -12.25
N ASP A 49 -19.98 -10.35 -12.45
CA ASP A 49 -18.85 -9.58 -11.93
C ASP A 49 -18.30 -8.60 -12.99
N TYR A 50 -18.79 -7.36 -12.96
CA TYR A 50 -18.45 -6.30 -13.92
C TYR A 50 -17.12 -5.57 -13.63
N ARG A 51 -16.24 -6.12 -12.80
CA ARG A 51 -14.91 -5.53 -12.55
C ARG A 51 -14.04 -5.65 -13.80
N ASP A 52 -13.25 -4.62 -14.12
CA ASP A 52 -12.37 -4.62 -15.29
C ASP A 52 -11.40 -5.82 -15.25
N ALA A 53 -11.66 -6.80 -16.11
CA ALA A 53 -10.84 -8.00 -16.26
C ALA A 53 -9.57 -7.66 -17.06
N ASP A 54 -8.56 -7.18 -16.35
CA ASP A 54 -7.22 -6.93 -16.88
C ASP A 54 -6.36 -8.22 -16.78
N SER A 55 -5.31 -8.25 -15.96
CA SER A 55 -4.46 -9.43 -15.79
C SER A 55 -5.13 -10.64 -15.11
N GLU A 56 -6.33 -10.50 -14.55
CA GLU A 56 -7.08 -11.61 -13.94
C GLU A 56 -7.41 -12.72 -14.95
N ALA A 57 -7.79 -12.36 -16.18
CA ALA A 57 -8.07 -13.33 -17.23
C ALA A 57 -6.82 -14.15 -17.59
N VAL A 58 -5.64 -13.52 -17.49
CA VAL A 58 -4.34 -14.19 -17.71
C VAL A 58 -4.07 -15.20 -16.60
N TYR A 59 -4.25 -14.83 -15.32
CA TYR A 59 -4.11 -15.77 -14.21
C TYR A 59 -5.11 -16.93 -14.32
N LEU A 60 -6.36 -16.64 -14.69
CA LEU A 60 -7.38 -17.69 -14.88
C LEU A 60 -6.96 -18.66 -16.00
N ALA A 61 -6.43 -18.16 -17.12
CA ALA A 61 -5.93 -19.00 -18.20
C ALA A 61 -4.74 -19.87 -17.77
N ILE A 62 -3.82 -19.32 -16.96
CA ILE A 62 -2.68 -20.06 -16.41
C ILE A 62 -3.17 -21.15 -15.44
N LEU A 63 -4.06 -20.80 -14.49
CA LEU A 63 -4.59 -21.74 -13.52
C LEU A 63 -5.40 -22.85 -14.20
N ARG A 64 -6.18 -22.55 -15.24
CA ARG A 64 -6.88 -23.57 -16.05
C ARG A 64 -5.92 -24.59 -16.65
N LYS A 65 -4.79 -24.15 -17.21
CA LYS A 65 -3.75 -25.05 -17.74
C LYS A 65 -3.12 -25.91 -16.66
N ILE A 66 -2.88 -25.36 -15.47
CA ILE A 66 -2.36 -26.12 -14.32
C ILE A 66 -3.42 -27.14 -13.85
N SER A 67 -4.70 -26.76 -13.89
CA SER A 67 -5.83 -27.61 -13.52
C SER A 67 -6.03 -28.85 -14.37
N ASP A 68 -5.40 -28.94 -15.54
CA ASP A 68 -5.38 -30.17 -16.33
C ASP A 68 -4.64 -31.30 -15.60
N ALA A 69 -3.58 -30.97 -14.85
CA ALA A 69 -2.78 -31.91 -14.09
C ALA A 69 -3.19 -32.01 -12.60
N SER A 70 -3.53 -30.87 -11.97
CA SER A 70 -3.82 -30.80 -10.53
C SER A 70 -4.88 -29.74 -10.22
N ASP A 71 -5.87 -30.07 -9.40
CA ASP A 71 -6.88 -29.12 -8.93
C ASP A 71 -6.26 -28.17 -7.88
N LEU A 72 -5.61 -27.11 -8.38
CA LEU A 72 -4.86 -26.13 -7.60
C LEU A 72 -5.72 -24.95 -7.17
N ARG A 73 -5.81 -24.70 -5.87
CA ARG A 73 -6.38 -23.49 -5.27
C ARG A 73 -5.28 -22.59 -4.70
N VAL A 74 -5.34 -21.29 -4.96
CA VAL A 74 -4.41 -20.30 -4.39
C VAL A 74 -5.11 -19.48 -3.32
N VAL A 75 -4.48 -19.35 -2.15
CA VAL A 75 -5.00 -18.59 -1.00
C VAL A 75 -3.87 -17.76 -0.39
N ILE A 76 -4.19 -16.54 0.04
CA ILE A 76 -3.34 -15.74 0.91
C ILE A 76 -3.96 -15.78 2.30
N ASP A 77 -3.26 -16.38 3.27
CA ASP A 77 -3.73 -16.54 4.65
C ASP A 77 -2.95 -15.68 5.65
N VAL A 78 -1.77 -15.19 5.28
CA VAL A 78 -0.97 -14.26 6.10
C VAL A 78 -0.55 -13.04 5.30
N VAL A 79 -0.81 -11.85 5.85
CA VAL A 79 -0.35 -10.57 5.31
C VAL A 79 0.42 -9.82 6.40
N THR A 80 1.62 -9.35 6.08
CA THR A 80 2.44 -8.55 6.99
C THR A 80 2.89 -7.28 6.30
N GLY A 81 3.01 -6.18 7.02
CA GLY A 81 3.50 -4.94 6.44
C GLY A 81 4.05 -3.94 7.45
N ALA A 82 4.90 -3.03 6.96
CA ALA A 82 5.47 -1.95 7.76
C ALA A 82 5.22 -0.58 7.12
N SER A 83 4.85 0.44 7.91
CA SER A 83 4.61 1.80 7.41
C SER A 83 3.64 1.83 6.21
N ALA A 84 4.03 2.38 5.05
CA ALA A 84 3.23 2.34 3.81
C ALA A 84 2.89 0.92 3.33
N GLY A 85 3.73 -0.07 3.66
CA GLY A 85 3.45 -1.48 3.40
C GLY A 85 2.34 -2.02 4.29
N ALA A 86 2.21 -1.55 5.54
CA ALA A 86 1.10 -1.91 6.42
C ALA A 86 -0.23 -1.34 5.90
N VAL A 87 -0.21 -0.13 5.36
CA VAL A 87 -1.38 0.49 4.70
C VAL A 87 -1.83 -0.35 3.50
N ASN A 88 -0.91 -0.75 2.62
CA ASN A 88 -1.21 -1.65 1.52
C ASN A 88 -1.68 -3.03 2.00
N GLY A 89 -1.08 -3.56 3.06
CA GLY A 89 -1.42 -4.84 3.65
C GLY A 89 -2.84 -4.89 4.22
N VAL A 90 -3.27 -3.87 4.97
CA VAL A 90 -4.62 -3.84 5.54
C VAL A 90 -5.68 -3.72 4.44
N MET A 91 -5.40 -2.97 3.37
CA MET A 91 -6.28 -2.86 2.20
C MET A 91 -6.41 -4.21 1.47
N LEU A 92 -5.29 -4.91 1.23
CA LEU A 92 -5.29 -6.25 0.66
C LEU A 92 -6.05 -7.24 1.56
N ALA A 93 -5.80 -7.24 2.86
CA ALA A 93 -6.45 -8.12 3.82
C ALA A 93 -7.98 -7.94 3.80
N LYS A 94 -8.45 -6.69 3.78
CA LYS A 94 -9.87 -6.37 3.64
C LYS A 94 -10.44 -6.85 2.31
N ALA A 95 -9.72 -6.63 1.20
CA ALA A 95 -10.14 -7.09 -0.12
C ALA A 95 -10.25 -8.61 -0.19
N LEU A 96 -9.32 -9.35 0.41
CA LEU A 96 -9.37 -10.82 0.51
C LEU A 96 -10.57 -11.28 1.35
N ALA A 97 -10.74 -10.70 2.54
CA ALA A 97 -11.79 -11.10 3.47
C ALA A 97 -13.20 -10.88 2.91
N GLN A 98 -13.40 -9.86 2.07
CA GLN A 98 -14.71 -9.37 1.65
C GLN A 98 -14.91 -9.33 0.12
N ASP A 99 -13.95 -9.87 -0.64
CA ASP A 99 -13.94 -9.87 -2.12
C ASP A 99 -14.21 -8.47 -2.71
N LEU A 100 -13.45 -7.47 -2.25
CA LEU A 100 -13.61 -6.07 -2.65
C LEU A 100 -12.60 -5.68 -3.74
N SER A 101 -12.93 -4.66 -4.53
CA SER A 101 -11.96 -4.09 -5.46
C SER A 101 -10.93 -3.21 -4.71
N LEU A 102 -9.67 -3.29 -5.16
CA LEU A 102 -8.58 -2.39 -4.74
C LEU A 102 -8.52 -1.11 -5.59
N ASP A 103 -9.50 -0.85 -6.47
CA ASP A 103 -9.49 0.32 -7.34
C ASP A 103 -9.69 1.63 -6.59
N ALA A 104 -10.46 1.63 -5.50
CA ALA A 104 -10.58 2.79 -4.62
C ALA A 104 -9.21 3.19 -4.03
N GLN A 105 -8.40 2.20 -3.64
CA GLN A 105 -7.04 2.44 -3.19
C GLN A 105 -6.12 2.87 -4.36
N THR A 106 -6.38 2.41 -5.58
CA THR A 106 -5.64 2.89 -6.77
C THR A 106 -5.87 4.38 -6.97
N ARG A 107 -7.14 4.83 -6.92
CA ARG A 107 -7.49 6.25 -7.00
C ARG A 107 -6.86 7.04 -5.87
N LEU A 108 -6.96 6.54 -4.63
CA LEU A 108 -6.27 7.13 -3.50
C LEU A 108 -4.79 7.37 -3.79
N TRP A 109 -4.05 6.36 -4.27
CA TRP A 109 -2.62 6.52 -4.52
C TRP A 109 -2.31 7.47 -5.68
N LEU A 110 -3.15 7.51 -6.71
CA LEU A 110 -2.99 8.42 -7.85
C LEU A 110 -3.34 9.87 -7.48
N ASP A 111 -4.42 10.06 -6.73
CA ASP A 111 -4.92 11.37 -6.29
C ASP A 111 -4.04 11.92 -5.15
N ALA A 112 -3.58 11.07 -4.23
CA ALA A 112 -2.67 11.43 -3.14
C ALA A 112 -1.21 11.61 -3.60
N ALA A 113 -0.82 11.03 -4.75
CA ALA A 113 0.44 11.36 -5.41
C ALA A 113 0.47 12.80 -5.94
N ASP A 114 -0.67 13.49 -5.95
CA ASP A 114 -0.70 14.94 -6.00
C ASP A 114 -0.27 15.50 -4.64
N ILE A 115 1.05 15.64 -4.47
CA ILE A 115 1.75 16.21 -3.31
C ILE A 115 1.08 17.51 -2.81
N ASP A 116 0.38 18.22 -3.70
CA ASP A 116 -0.35 19.45 -3.44
C ASP A 116 -1.48 19.30 -2.41
N GLN A 117 -2.11 18.12 -2.28
CA GLN A 117 -3.19 17.91 -1.31
C GLN A 117 -2.72 17.50 0.09
N LEU A 118 -1.55 16.84 0.19
CA LEU A 118 -1.01 16.30 1.45
C LEU A 118 -0.02 17.22 2.17
N ALA A 119 0.48 18.26 1.51
CA ALA A 119 1.38 19.23 2.10
C ALA A 119 0.71 19.97 3.27
N ALA A 120 1.31 19.84 4.45
CA ALA A 120 0.88 20.53 5.66
C ALA A 120 1.32 22.01 5.63
N GLY A 121 0.60 22.85 4.89
CA GLY A 121 0.53 24.29 5.14
C GLY A 121 1.05 25.21 4.03
N ASP A 122 0.34 26.33 3.87
CA ASP A 122 0.62 27.48 3.02
C ASP A 122 2.05 27.99 3.16
N ALA A 123 2.87 27.77 2.13
CA ALA A 123 4.13 28.48 1.99
C ALA A 123 3.86 29.86 1.37
N GLY A 124 3.73 30.89 2.21
CA GLY A 124 3.66 32.27 1.74
C GLY A 124 4.83 32.63 0.81
N PRO A 125 4.61 33.50 -0.21
CA PRO A 125 5.48 33.68 -1.37
C PRO A 125 6.94 34.11 -1.10
N TRP A 126 7.27 34.49 0.14
CA TRP A 126 8.56 35.08 0.51
C TRP A 126 9.48 34.19 1.37
N SER A 127 9.06 32.98 1.74
CA SER A 127 9.66 32.31 2.90
C SER A 127 11.05 31.66 2.72
N ARG A 128 11.61 31.42 1.52
CA ARG A 128 12.85 30.58 1.40
C ARG A 128 13.81 30.92 0.24
N TRP A 129 14.20 32.19 0.08
CA TRP A 129 15.13 32.63 -0.97
C TRP A 129 16.54 31.99 -0.89
N TYR A 130 16.94 31.48 0.28
CA TYR A 130 18.25 30.86 0.53
C TYR A 130 18.40 29.41 -0.02
N LEU A 131 17.31 28.74 -0.43
CA LEU A 131 17.35 27.40 -1.05
C LEU A 131 17.52 27.43 -2.58
N ARG A 132 17.49 28.62 -3.20
CA ARG A 132 17.71 28.85 -4.64
C ARG A 132 18.99 28.22 -5.23
N PRO A 133 20.14 28.10 -4.53
CA PRO A 133 21.31 27.41 -5.10
C PRO A 133 21.12 25.89 -5.23
N VAL A 134 20.32 25.26 -4.35
CA VAL A 134 20.00 23.81 -4.44
C VAL A 134 19.15 23.53 -5.67
N ASP A 135 18.20 24.42 -5.99
CA ASP A 135 17.33 24.32 -7.18
C ASP A 135 18.14 24.22 -8.50
N ARG A 136 19.34 24.84 -8.55
CA ARG A 136 20.25 24.79 -9.72
C ARG A 136 21.02 23.48 -9.84
N LEU A 137 21.16 22.72 -8.75
CA LEU A 137 21.90 21.45 -8.70
C LEU A 137 21.01 20.24 -8.98
N ILE A 138 19.71 20.31 -8.65
CA ILE A 138 18.70 19.26 -8.93
C ILE A 138 18.77 18.72 -10.37
N PRO A 139 18.77 19.56 -11.44
CA PRO A 139 18.84 19.04 -12.80
C PRO A 139 20.16 18.29 -13.07
N LEU A 140 21.28 18.63 -12.42
CA LEU A 140 22.56 17.96 -12.64
C LEU A 140 22.60 16.52 -12.09
N LEU A 141 21.86 16.27 -11.01
CA LEU A 141 21.77 14.97 -10.33
C LEU A 141 20.65 14.08 -10.89
N LEU A 142 19.72 14.63 -11.69
CA LEU A 142 18.57 13.89 -12.22
C LEU A 142 18.85 13.24 -13.60
N PRO A 143 18.44 11.98 -13.80
CA PRO A 143 18.44 11.32 -15.12
C PRO A 143 17.70 12.13 -16.18
N LYS A 144 18.18 12.12 -17.44
CA LYS A 144 17.60 12.91 -18.56
C LYS A 144 16.09 12.70 -18.76
N ARG A 145 15.54 11.52 -18.41
CA ARG A 145 14.09 11.23 -18.51
C ARG A 145 13.22 11.99 -17.51
N LEU A 146 13.77 12.33 -16.34
CA LEU A 146 13.08 13.11 -15.30
C LEU A 146 13.27 14.63 -15.48
N ARG A 147 14.15 15.05 -16.41
CA ARG A 147 14.37 16.46 -16.76
C ARG A 147 13.31 17.01 -17.73
N SER A 148 12.69 16.14 -18.53
CA SER A 148 11.72 16.53 -19.57
C SER A 148 10.29 16.73 -19.06
N ASP A 149 10.01 16.32 -17.82
CA ASP A 149 8.67 16.36 -17.24
C ASP A 149 8.53 17.54 -16.28
N GLU A 150 7.84 18.59 -16.73
CA GLU A 150 7.71 19.87 -16.05
C GLU A 150 6.93 19.76 -14.73
N GLU A 151 5.96 18.84 -14.70
CA GLU A 151 5.19 18.48 -13.50
C GLU A 151 6.07 17.83 -12.44
N THR A 152 6.91 16.86 -12.84
CA THR A 152 7.86 16.19 -11.95
C THR A 152 8.88 17.17 -11.35
N ARG A 153 9.36 18.15 -12.14
CA ARG A 153 10.23 19.24 -11.63
C ARG A 153 9.51 20.10 -10.59
N ALA A 154 8.28 20.53 -10.88
CA ALA A 154 7.50 21.36 -9.96
C ALA A 154 7.27 20.66 -8.61
N LYS A 155 6.96 19.36 -8.64
CA LYS A 155 6.77 18.51 -7.45
C LYS A 155 8.06 18.34 -6.64
N LEU A 156 9.20 18.12 -7.29
CA LEU A 156 10.53 18.02 -6.63
C LEU A 156 10.99 19.33 -5.97
N HIS A 157 10.77 20.47 -6.65
CA HIS A 157 11.10 21.79 -6.09
C HIS A 157 10.25 22.13 -4.86
N ARG A 158 9.03 21.57 -4.73
CA ARG A 158 8.21 21.73 -3.52
C ARG A 158 8.65 20.81 -2.39
N LEU A 159 9.00 19.55 -2.67
CA LEU A 159 9.53 18.62 -1.67
C LEU A 159 10.81 19.13 -0.99
N THR A 160 11.73 19.71 -1.76
CA THR A 160 12.95 20.33 -1.23
C THR A 160 12.69 21.58 -0.39
N ARG A 161 11.49 22.17 -0.52
CA ARG A 161 11.02 23.32 0.25
C ARG A 161 10.04 22.94 1.36
N ALA A 162 9.72 21.67 1.56
CA ALA A 162 8.97 21.21 2.72
C ALA A 162 9.84 21.35 3.99
N PRO A 163 9.28 21.74 5.14
CA PRO A 163 10.03 21.76 6.39
C PRO A 163 10.36 20.30 6.78
N TRP A 164 11.61 19.87 6.59
CA TRP A 164 12.10 18.55 7.04
C TRP A 164 11.96 18.29 8.56
N LEU A 165 11.63 19.32 9.35
CA LEU A 165 11.45 19.26 10.80
C LEU A 165 9.99 19.07 11.25
N ARG A 166 9.02 19.08 10.34
CA ARG A 166 7.63 18.65 10.61
C ARG A 166 7.30 17.51 9.66
N ALA A 167 6.48 16.55 10.10
CA ALA A 167 6.03 15.48 9.23
C ALA A 167 5.53 16.09 7.90
N PRO A 168 6.15 15.77 6.74
CA PRO A 168 5.87 16.46 5.48
C PRO A 168 4.44 16.22 4.98
N LEU A 169 3.77 15.21 5.56
CA LEU A 169 2.42 14.79 5.25
C LEU A 169 1.52 15.01 6.46
N SER A 170 0.35 15.62 6.24
CA SER A 170 -0.67 15.72 7.28
C SER A 170 -1.27 14.34 7.57
N GLY A 171 -0.90 13.75 8.71
CA GLY A 171 -1.44 12.45 9.14
C GLY A 171 -2.98 12.44 9.20
N ARG A 172 -3.60 13.54 9.65
CA ARG A 172 -5.07 13.65 9.69
C ARG A 172 -5.71 13.62 8.30
N ARG A 173 -5.11 14.27 7.30
CA ARG A 173 -5.62 14.22 5.91
C ARG A 173 -5.43 12.84 5.32
N LEU A 174 -4.23 12.26 5.47
CA LEU A 174 -3.94 10.91 4.99
C LEU A 174 -4.89 9.87 5.58
N THR A 175 -5.15 9.92 6.89
CA THR A 175 -6.13 9.04 7.55
C THR A 175 -7.54 9.26 7.00
N GLY A 176 -7.96 10.50 6.76
CA GLY A 176 -9.23 10.81 6.11
C GLY A 176 -9.36 10.13 4.75
N HIS A 177 -8.37 10.33 3.87
CA HIS A 177 -8.36 9.70 2.55
C HIS A 177 -8.32 8.17 2.60
N LEU A 178 -7.63 7.58 3.59
CA LEU A 178 -7.63 6.13 3.81
C LEU A 178 -8.99 5.61 4.24
N LEU A 179 -9.69 6.32 5.14
CA LEU A 179 -11.05 5.97 5.55
C LEU A 179 -12.04 6.10 4.40
N ASP A 180 -11.92 7.15 3.58
CA ASP A 180 -12.75 7.35 2.39
C ASP A 180 -12.53 6.23 1.36
N ALA A 181 -11.28 5.80 1.16
CA ALA A 181 -10.96 4.67 0.32
C ALA A 181 -11.56 3.37 0.86
N LEU A 182 -11.46 3.10 2.17
CA LEU A 182 -12.09 1.94 2.81
C LEU A 182 -13.61 1.94 2.69
N ALA A 183 -14.25 3.11 2.80
CA ALA A 183 -15.69 3.27 2.61
C ALA A 183 -16.08 3.01 1.14
N SER A 184 -15.29 3.53 0.20
CA SER A 184 -15.47 3.30 -1.23
C SER A 184 -15.30 1.83 -1.62
N MET A 185 -14.33 1.12 -1.00
CA MET A 185 -14.18 -0.33 -1.18
C MET A 185 -15.45 -1.08 -0.73
N ASN A 186 -16.04 -0.70 0.41
CA ASN A 186 -17.29 -1.32 0.87
C ASN A 186 -18.44 -1.09 -0.11
N ALA A 187 -18.54 0.11 -0.69
CA ALA A 187 -19.55 0.43 -1.70
C ALA A 187 -19.35 -0.35 -3.01
N SER A 188 -18.13 -0.82 -3.30
CA SER A 188 -17.83 -1.65 -4.48
C SER A 188 -18.18 -3.14 -4.31
N ARG A 189 -18.74 -3.53 -3.16
CA ARG A 189 -19.11 -4.92 -2.90
C ARG A 189 -20.24 -5.37 -3.83
N VAL A 190 -19.97 -6.40 -4.63
CA VAL A 190 -20.96 -7.00 -5.53
C VAL A 190 -21.91 -7.94 -4.77
N TRP A 191 -21.37 -8.72 -3.83
CA TRP A 191 -22.09 -9.79 -3.14
C TRP A 191 -21.93 -9.68 -1.61
N PRO A 192 -23.01 -9.65 -0.81
CA PRO A 192 -22.95 -9.43 0.65
C PRO A 192 -22.05 -10.41 1.40
N ASP A 193 -22.10 -11.69 1.06
CA ASP A 193 -21.40 -12.77 1.77
C ASP A 193 -20.18 -13.31 0.99
N SER A 194 -19.67 -12.55 0.03
CA SER A 194 -18.54 -12.98 -0.77
C SER A 194 -17.22 -12.79 -0.03
N SER A 195 -16.39 -13.82 -0.08
CA SER A 195 -15.02 -13.82 0.43
C SER A 195 -14.10 -14.51 -0.57
N LEU A 196 -12.84 -14.09 -0.63
CA LEU A 196 -11.79 -14.82 -1.34
C LEU A 196 -11.17 -15.91 -0.46
N ILE A 197 -11.49 -15.88 0.83
CA ILE A 197 -10.96 -16.82 1.81
C ILE A 197 -11.86 -18.05 1.86
N PRO A 198 -11.30 -19.26 1.84
CA PRO A 198 -12.10 -20.47 1.98
C PRO A 198 -12.86 -20.51 3.31
N TYR A 199 -14.05 -21.12 3.30
CA TYR A 199 -14.87 -21.25 4.50
C TYR A 199 -14.10 -21.95 5.64
N GLY A 200 -14.15 -21.37 6.83
CA GLY A 200 -13.47 -21.88 8.02
C GLY A 200 -11.96 -21.59 8.10
N GLN A 201 -11.37 -20.93 7.10
CA GLN A 201 -9.98 -20.49 7.16
C GLN A 201 -9.84 -19.09 7.78
N ARG A 202 -8.72 -18.88 8.48
CA ARG A 202 -8.38 -17.61 9.13
C ARG A 202 -7.45 -16.80 8.23
N LEU A 203 -7.65 -15.48 8.24
CA LEU A 203 -6.70 -14.50 7.71
C LEU A 203 -6.00 -13.82 8.86
N ASP A 204 -4.67 -13.83 8.84
CA ASP A 204 -3.86 -13.10 9.80
C ASP A 204 -3.19 -11.88 9.16
N PHE A 205 -3.36 -10.73 9.80
CA PHE A 205 -2.71 -9.49 9.41
C PHE A 205 -1.84 -8.96 10.55
N TYR A 206 -0.56 -8.71 10.25
CA TYR A 206 0.41 -8.11 11.18
C TYR A 206 0.94 -6.79 10.61
N ALA A 207 0.98 -5.75 11.43
CA ALA A 207 1.52 -4.46 11.05
C ALA A 207 2.51 -3.97 12.11
N SER A 208 3.69 -3.51 11.69
CA SER A 208 4.59 -2.84 12.62
C SER A 208 4.05 -1.45 12.93
N ILE A 209 3.95 -1.11 14.21
CA ILE A 209 3.59 0.24 14.65
C ILE A 209 4.87 0.96 15.06
N THR A 210 5.08 2.17 14.55
CA THR A 210 6.16 3.05 15.01
C THR A 210 5.54 4.16 15.85
N ASP A 211 5.95 4.23 17.11
CA ASP A 211 5.61 5.36 17.97
C ASP A 211 6.42 6.59 17.55
N LEU A 212 5.73 7.63 17.06
CA LEU A 212 6.36 8.88 16.65
C LEU A 212 6.81 9.73 17.84
N GLU A 213 6.09 9.67 18.96
CA GLU A 213 6.43 10.48 20.14
C GLU A 213 7.56 9.81 20.93
N GLY A 214 7.65 8.48 20.84
CA GLY A 214 8.59 7.67 21.60
C GLY A 214 8.33 7.76 23.09
N TYR A 215 8.99 6.91 23.87
CA TYR A 215 8.95 7.02 25.32
C TYR A 215 10.34 7.34 25.87
N PRO A 216 10.43 8.22 26.90
CA PRO A 216 11.71 8.54 27.51
C PRO A 216 12.22 7.30 28.24
N ARG A 217 13.45 6.90 27.96
CA ARG A 217 14.14 5.83 28.67
C ARG A 217 15.42 6.39 29.30
N PRO A 218 15.60 6.24 30.62
CA PRO A 218 16.84 6.64 31.27
C PRO A 218 17.96 5.69 30.82
N LEU A 219 19.05 6.26 30.31
CA LEU A 219 20.26 5.57 29.92
C LEU A 219 21.37 5.96 30.90
N TRP A 220 21.91 4.97 31.59
CA TRP A 220 23.01 5.17 32.52
C TRP A 220 24.34 5.21 31.75
N LEU A 221 25.00 6.37 31.75
CA LEU A 221 26.29 6.62 31.14
C LEU A 221 27.41 6.52 32.19
N GLY A 222 27.38 5.49 33.03
CA GLY A 222 28.28 5.30 34.18
C GLY A 222 27.62 5.54 35.53
N ASP A 223 28.43 5.60 36.59
CA ASP A 223 27.95 5.58 37.98
C ASP A 223 27.23 6.86 38.43
N ASP A 224 27.51 8.01 37.80
CA ASP A 224 26.97 9.33 38.21
C ASP A 224 26.32 10.14 37.07
N SER A 225 26.12 9.55 35.88
CA SER A 225 25.57 10.26 34.72
C SER A 225 24.36 9.56 34.11
N GLU A 226 23.20 10.21 34.21
CA GLU A 226 21.94 9.76 33.61
C GLU A 226 21.63 10.64 32.38
N ALA A 227 21.41 10.02 31.23
CA ALA A 227 20.91 10.67 30.02
C ALA A 227 19.51 10.16 29.71
N ILE A 228 18.63 11.03 29.21
CA ILE A 228 17.30 10.63 28.74
C ILE A 228 17.36 10.47 27.23
N GLU A 229 17.23 9.23 26.75
CA GLU A 229 17.06 8.94 25.34
C GLU A 229 15.57 8.74 25.03
N ARG A 230 15.11 9.23 23.87
CA ARG A 230 13.77 8.91 23.36
C ARG A 230 13.88 7.62 22.55
N GLU A 231 13.36 6.53 23.11
CA GLU A 231 13.28 5.26 22.40
C GLU A 231 11.94 5.18 21.66
N HIS A 232 12.00 4.85 20.37
CA HIS A 232 10.82 4.66 19.54
C HIS A 232 10.54 3.16 19.49
N GLY A 233 9.48 2.73 20.17
CA GLY A 233 9.08 1.32 20.17
C GLY A 233 8.69 0.85 18.77
N VAL A 234 9.16 -0.35 18.39
CA VAL A 234 8.55 -1.17 17.34
C VAL A 234 7.74 -2.24 18.08
N LEU A 235 6.42 -2.05 18.18
CA LEU A 235 5.50 -3.05 18.72
C LEU A 235 4.97 -3.94 17.58
#